data_AF-A0A0S3S3I6-F1
#
_entry.id   AF-A0A0S3S3I6-F1
#
_cell.length_a   1.000
_cell.length_b   1.000
_cell.length_c   1.000
_cell.angle_alpha   90.00
_cell.angle_beta   90.00
_cell.angle_gamma   90.00
#
_symmetry.space_group_name_H-M   'P 1'
#
loop_
_entity.id
_entity.type
_entity.pdbx_description
1 polymer ?
#
loop_
_entity_poly.entity_id
_entity_poly.type
_entity_poly.pdbx_seq_one_letter_code
_entity_poly.pdbx_strand_id
1 'polypeptide(L)'
;MWYYCRSVYMPMSYVYGKRFVCPVTPLITDLREELFTEPYDENTWKKARHKCAKEDLYYPHHWIQDLIWDSAYFLTEPLFTRWPFNKIREKALDVAIKGIHYEDESTRYLDSGSVNKAFSMLACWVEDPDGDAFKKHVARIPDYLWLSEDGMCLQGINSQSWDAAFMVQAFLATNLIDDLGPTIAKAHDFIKKSQVAENRPGDFKSMFHHISKGSWTLADRDHGLQISDGTAECMKCCLLLSMLPEAIVGEKLEPERLYDSVNFILSLQSKNGGVTVWEPALGQKWLEIL
;
A
#
# COMPACT_ATOMS: atom_id res chain seq x y z
N MET A 1 13.81 0.37 -2.48
CA MET A 1 12.99 0.30 -1.25
C MET A 1 11.73 -0.48 -1.57
N TRP A 2 11.29 -1.32 -0.64
CA TRP A 2 10.05 -2.09 -0.77
C TRP A 2 8.85 -1.17 -1.05
N TYR A 3 7.90 -1.61 -1.89
CA TYR A 3 6.73 -0.84 -2.31
C TYR A 3 5.95 -0.27 -1.12
N TYR A 4 5.59 -1.13 -0.16
CA TYR A 4 4.78 -0.71 0.98
C TYR A 4 5.51 0.30 1.89
N CYS A 5 6.83 0.12 2.06
CA CYS A 5 7.64 1.07 2.80
C CYS A 5 7.67 2.44 2.08
N ARG A 6 8.02 2.48 0.79
CA ARG A 6 8.08 3.76 0.08
C ARG A 6 6.73 4.44 -0.07
N SER A 7 5.65 3.66 -0.23
CA SER A 7 4.32 4.21 -0.34
C SER A 7 3.98 4.94 0.94
N VAL A 8 4.20 4.36 2.13
CA VAL A 8 3.90 5.01 3.42
C VAL A 8 4.80 6.23 3.68
N TYR A 9 6.12 6.10 3.47
CA TYR A 9 7.06 7.18 3.78
C TYR A 9 6.93 8.39 2.84
N MET A 10 6.41 8.23 1.61
CA MET A 10 6.24 9.34 0.66
C MET A 10 5.30 10.45 1.17
N PRO A 11 4.02 10.20 1.52
CA PRO A 11 3.14 11.21 2.10
C PRO A 11 3.59 11.65 3.50
N MET A 12 4.18 10.77 4.32
CA MET A 12 4.80 11.20 5.59
C MET A 12 5.89 12.25 5.37
N SER A 13 6.76 12.03 4.38
CA SER A 13 7.82 12.97 4.02
C SER A 13 7.27 14.30 3.48
N TYR A 14 6.16 14.26 2.74
CA TYR A 14 5.48 15.47 2.26
C TYR A 14 4.93 16.31 3.41
N VAL A 15 4.17 15.69 4.32
CA VAL A 15 3.60 16.36 5.49
C VAL A 15 4.70 16.90 6.40
N TYR A 16 5.75 16.10 6.66
CA TYR A 16 6.92 16.54 7.42
C TYR A 16 7.63 17.73 6.76
N GLY A 17 7.85 17.67 5.44
CA GLY A 17 8.52 18.72 4.67
C GLY A 17 7.71 20.01 4.61
N LYS A 18 6.37 19.93 4.58
CA LYS A 18 5.44 21.07 4.70
C LYS A 18 5.42 21.67 6.10
N ARG A 19 5.97 20.97 7.11
CA ARG A 19 5.89 21.37 8.53
C ARG A 19 4.45 21.62 8.97
N PHE A 20 3.53 20.81 8.45
CA PHE A 20 2.12 20.98 8.72
C PHE A 20 1.82 20.71 10.20
N VAL A 21 1.04 21.61 10.82
CA VAL A 21 0.56 21.50 12.20
C VAL A 21 -0.89 21.99 12.27
N CYS A 22 -1.73 21.30 13.04
CA CYS A 22 -3.10 21.73 13.29
C CYS A 22 -3.13 22.91 14.30
N PRO A 23 -4.17 23.76 14.27
CA PRO A 23 -4.41 24.74 15.32
C PRO A 23 -4.52 24.06 16.70
N VAL A 24 -3.92 24.68 17.72
CA VAL A 24 -4.02 24.15 19.10
C VAL A 24 -5.44 24.34 19.61
N THR A 25 -6.13 23.23 19.84
CA THR A 25 -7.48 23.18 20.44
C THR A 25 -7.39 22.81 21.93
N PRO A 26 -8.48 22.99 22.72
CA PRO A 26 -8.51 22.51 24.10
C PRO A 26 -8.13 21.03 24.23
N LEU A 27 -8.67 20.18 23.35
CA LEU A 27 -8.32 18.75 23.31
C LEU A 27 -6.81 18.52 23.10
N ILE A 28 -6.14 19.32 22.24
CA ILE A 28 -4.68 19.20 22.05
C ILE A 28 -3.93 19.60 23.32
N THR A 29 -4.40 20.62 24.04
CA THR A 29 -3.80 21.00 25.34
C THR A 29 -3.97 19.89 26.36
N ASP A 30 -5.17 19.32 26.49
CA ASP A 30 -5.45 18.22 27.42
C ASP A 30 -4.58 17.00 27.10
N LEU A 31 -4.48 16.61 25.82
CA LEU A 31 -3.60 15.51 25.38
C LEU A 31 -2.12 15.76 25.71
N ARG A 32 -1.65 17.02 25.69
CA ARG A 32 -0.26 17.35 26.07
C ARG A 32 -0.01 17.20 27.57
N GLU A 33 -1.03 17.39 28.39
CA GLU A 33 -0.93 17.17 29.84
C GLU A 33 -1.06 15.69 30.19
N GLU A 34 -1.89 14.94 29.46
CA GLU A 34 -2.15 13.51 29.71
C GLU A 34 -1.05 12.57 29.18
N LEU A 35 -0.51 12.83 27.98
CA LEU A 35 0.40 11.90 27.30
C LEU A 35 1.86 12.01 27.73
N PHE A 36 2.27 13.14 28.33
CA PHE A 36 3.66 13.41 28.67
C PHE A 36 3.90 13.32 30.18
N THR A 37 4.94 12.58 30.57
CA THR A 37 5.36 12.48 31.98
C THR A 37 6.24 13.65 32.43
N GLU A 38 6.75 14.43 31.48
CA GLU A 38 7.53 15.65 31.69
C GLU A 38 6.76 16.84 31.12
N PRO A 39 6.99 18.09 31.59
CA PRO A 39 6.37 19.26 30.99
C PRO A 39 6.58 19.32 29.48
N TYR A 40 5.54 19.68 28.73
CA TYR A 40 5.60 19.82 27.27
C TYR A 40 6.55 20.97 26.88
N ASP A 41 7.81 20.64 26.61
CA ASP A 41 8.89 21.57 26.21
C ASP A 41 9.50 21.17 24.86
N GLU A 42 9.85 22.16 24.05
CA GLU A 42 10.46 21.96 22.74
C GLU A 42 11.85 21.32 22.81
N ASN A 43 12.59 21.53 23.90
CA ASN A 43 13.91 20.90 24.05
C ASN A 43 13.81 19.40 24.31
N THR A 44 12.66 18.90 24.78
CA THR A 44 12.39 17.48 24.97
C THR A 44 12.40 16.73 23.63
N TRP A 45 11.94 17.35 22.53
CA TRP A 45 11.86 16.71 21.22
C TRP A 45 13.20 16.29 20.65
N LYS A 46 14.23 17.15 20.77
CA LYS A 46 15.56 16.84 20.22
C LYS A 46 16.16 15.59 20.86
N LYS A 47 15.90 15.40 22.16
CA LYS A 47 16.33 14.24 22.95
C LYS A 47 15.42 13.02 22.76
N ALA A 48 14.18 13.23 22.32
CA ALA A 48 13.19 12.16 22.13
C ALA A 48 13.31 11.43 20.78
N ARG A 49 14.03 11.98 19.79
CA ARG A 49 14.13 11.40 18.43
C ARG A 49 14.55 9.92 18.39
N HIS A 50 15.39 9.50 19.33
CA HIS A 50 15.88 8.12 19.44
C HIS A 50 15.26 7.35 20.62
N LYS A 51 14.28 7.93 21.32
CA LYS A 51 13.60 7.27 22.44
C LYS A 51 12.50 6.36 21.90
N CYS A 52 12.64 5.06 22.17
CA CYS A 52 11.60 4.05 21.99
C CYS A 52 11.57 3.20 23.27
N ALA A 53 10.38 2.74 23.67
CA ALA A 53 10.27 1.79 24.78
C ALA A 53 11.00 0.49 24.38
N LYS A 54 11.79 -0.07 25.31
CA LYS A 54 12.62 -1.24 25.00
C LYS A 54 11.75 -2.46 24.67
N GLU A 55 10.60 -2.54 25.30
CA GLU A 55 9.60 -3.59 25.16
C GLU A 55 8.97 -3.61 23.76
N ASP A 56 8.87 -2.45 23.10
CA ASP A 56 8.26 -2.30 21.77
C ASP A 56 9.30 -2.27 20.63
N LEU A 57 10.60 -2.18 20.96
CA LEU A 57 11.69 -2.07 20.00
C LEU A 57 12.06 -3.44 19.41
N TYR A 58 11.30 -3.88 18.41
CA TYR A 58 11.56 -5.15 17.72
C TYR A 58 12.85 -5.12 16.85
N TYR A 59 13.13 -3.99 16.19
CA TYR A 59 14.34 -3.76 15.41
C TYR A 59 15.17 -2.62 15.99
N PRO A 60 16.19 -2.90 16.81
CA PRO A 60 17.09 -1.87 17.32
C PRO A 60 17.85 -1.21 16.18
N HIS A 61 17.94 0.13 16.20
CA HIS A 61 18.69 0.85 15.19
C HIS A 61 20.17 0.50 15.24
N HIS A 62 20.76 0.34 14.06
CA HIS A 62 22.20 0.27 13.94
C HIS A 62 22.78 1.69 14.04
N TRP A 63 23.94 1.88 14.67
CA TRP A 63 24.54 3.22 14.86
C TRP A 63 24.73 4.02 13.56
N ILE A 64 24.84 3.33 12.42
CA ILE A 64 24.90 3.95 11.08
C ILE A 64 23.58 4.66 10.73
N GLN A 65 22.45 4.05 11.06
CA GLN A 65 21.12 4.61 10.87
C GLN A 65 20.97 5.89 11.69
N ASP A 66 21.31 5.83 12.98
CA ASP A 66 21.29 7.00 13.87
C ASP A 66 22.19 8.12 13.35
N LEU A 67 23.40 7.79 12.88
CA LEU A 67 24.33 8.76 12.30
C LEU A 67 23.75 9.43 11.04
N ILE A 68 23.09 8.67 10.16
CA ILE A 68 22.45 9.21 8.95
C ILE A 68 21.30 10.14 9.33
N TRP A 69 20.43 9.72 10.25
CA TRP A 69 19.28 10.52 10.69
C TRP A 69 19.69 11.78 11.45
N ASP A 70 20.70 11.70 12.33
CA ASP A 70 21.23 12.86 13.03
C ASP A 70 21.92 13.83 12.09
N SER A 71 22.68 13.32 11.12
CA SER A 71 23.27 14.17 10.07
C SER A 71 22.18 14.85 9.26
N ALA A 72 21.13 14.12 8.85
CA ALA A 72 19.99 14.69 8.15
C ALA A 72 19.32 15.79 8.99
N TYR A 73 19.00 15.51 10.25
CA TYR A 73 18.29 16.45 11.10
C TYR A 73 19.13 17.69 11.46
N PHE A 74 20.38 17.53 11.93
CA PHE A 74 21.17 18.66 12.41
C PHE A 74 21.84 19.46 11.29
N LEU A 75 22.13 18.85 10.14
CA LEU A 75 22.80 19.54 9.04
C LEU A 75 21.81 19.98 7.97
N THR A 76 20.93 19.08 7.50
CA THR A 76 20.10 19.39 6.32
C THR A 76 18.89 20.26 6.67
N GLU A 77 18.29 20.11 7.86
CA GLU A 77 17.14 20.93 8.25
C GLU A 77 17.45 22.43 8.35
N PRO A 78 18.52 22.86 9.04
CA PRO A 78 18.86 24.28 9.09
C PRO A 78 19.29 24.85 7.73
N LEU A 79 19.80 24.00 6.82
CA LEU A 79 20.13 24.43 5.47
C LEU A 79 18.86 24.63 4.64
N PHE A 80 17.92 23.69 4.67
CA PHE A 80 16.68 23.74 3.88
C PHE A 80 15.69 24.82 4.33
N THR A 81 15.91 25.48 5.47
CA THR A 81 15.15 26.69 5.86
C THR A 81 15.73 27.98 5.26
N ARG A 82 16.91 27.93 4.61
CA ARG A 82 17.63 29.09 4.08
C ARG A 82 17.71 29.07 2.56
N TRP A 83 17.66 30.26 1.97
CA TRP A 83 17.90 30.41 0.53
C TRP A 83 19.39 30.15 0.20
N PRO A 84 19.73 29.46 -0.91
CA PRO A 84 18.83 28.91 -1.94
C PRO A 84 18.40 27.45 -1.69
N PHE A 85 18.83 26.83 -0.59
CA PHE A 85 18.61 25.41 -0.33
C PHE A 85 17.14 25.08 -0.03
N ASN A 86 16.33 26.04 0.42
CA ASN A 86 14.89 25.89 0.53
C ASN A 86 14.20 25.49 -0.80
N LYS A 87 14.75 25.90 -1.95
CA LYS A 87 14.27 25.47 -3.27
C LYS A 87 14.40 23.97 -3.50
N ILE A 88 15.36 23.32 -2.84
CA ILE A 88 15.50 21.86 -2.90
C ILE A 88 14.31 21.19 -2.22
N ARG A 89 13.88 21.73 -1.06
CA ARG A 89 12.68 21.27 -0.36
C ARG A 89 11.43 21.48 -1.18
N GLU A 90 11.24 22.66 -1.77
CA GLU A 90 10.10 22.95 -2.66
C GLU A 90 10.02 21.92 -3.79
N LYS A 91 11.14 21.71 -4.50
CA LYS A 91 11.19 20.71 -5.58
C LYS A 91 10.95 19.27 -5.09
N ALA A 92 11.44 18.91 -3.91
CA ALA A 92 11.19 17.60 -3.32
C ALA A 92 9.71 17.39 -2.96
N LEU A 93 9.05 18.44 -2.44
CA LEU A 93 7.62 18.42 -2.16
C LEU A 93 6.78 18.29 -3.44
N ASP A 94 7.16 18.98 -4.52
CA ASP A 94 6.50 18.85 -5.83
C ASP A 94 6.61 17.42 -6.38
N VAL A 95 7.77 16.79 -6.22
CA VAL A 95 7.97 15.38 -6.62
C VAL A 95 7.14 14.44 -5.75
N ALA A 96 7.12 14.66 -4.43
CA ALA A 96 6.37 13.81 -3.50
C ALA A 96 4.85 13.89 -3.77
N ILE A 97 4.28 15.09 -3.91
CA ILE A 97 2.83 15.23 -4.15
C ILE A 97 2.41 14.70 -5.51
N LYS A 98 3.27 14.84 -6.54
CA LYS A 98 3.05 14.19 -7.84
C LYS A 98 3.00 12.66 -7.71
N GLY A 99 3.88 12.08 -6.87
CA GLY A 99 3.88 10.64 -6.59
C GLY A 99 2.61 10.20 -5.85
N ILE A 100 2.16 10.98 -4.87
CA ILE A 100 0.93 10.74 -4.10
C ILE A 100 -0.29 10.75 -5.03
N HIS A 101 -0.49 11.82 -5.81
CA HIS A 101 -1.61 11.89 -6.77
C HIS A 101 -1.61 10.76 -7.78
N TYR A 102 -0.42 10.32 -8.21
CA TYR A 102 -0.33 9.19 -9.13
C TYR A 102 -0.78 7.87 -8.48
N GLU A 103 -0.42 7.62 -7.23
CA GLU A 103 -0.89 6.46 -6.47
C GLU A 103 -2.40 6.54 -6.24
N ASP A 104 -2.88 7.71 -5.80
CA ASP A 104 -4.29 7.98 -5.55
C ASP A 104 -5.14 7.68 -6.80
N GLU A 105 -4.76 8.23 -7.96
CA GLU A 105 -5.49 8.00 -9.21
C GLU A 105 -5.40 6.54 -9.66
N SER A 106 -4.22 5.93 -9.55
CA SER A 106 -3.99 4.54 -9.97
C SER A 106 -4.76 3.52 -9.14
N THR A 107 -5.07 3.84 -7.89
CA THR A 107 -5.78 2.96 -6.94
C THR A 107 -7.21 3.41 -6.66
N ARG A 108 -7.71 4.43 -7.37
CA ARG A 108 -9.02 5.06 -7.11
C ARG A 108 -9.17 5.50 -5.65
N TYR A 109 -8.11 6.05 -5.08
CA TYR A 109 -8.01 6.61 -3.73
C TYR A 109 -8.15 5.55 -2.62
N LEU A 110 -7.88 4.28 -2.94
CA LEU A 110 -7.77 3.21 -1.95
C LEU A 110 -6.36 3.12 -1.38
N ASP A 111 -5.35 3.40 -2.20
CA ASP A 111 -3.93 3.26 -1.90
C ASP A 111 -3.49 1.85 -1.47
N SER A 112 -2.20 1.69 -1.16
CA SER A 112 -1.61 0.40 -0.77
C SER A 112 -2.22 -0.26 0.47
N GLY A 113 -2.77 0.51 1.39
CA GLY A 113 -3.30 0.06 2.67
C GLY A 113 -3.62 1.22 3.60
N SER A 114 -4.26 0.94 4.74
CA SER A 114 -4.89 1.97 5.57
C SER A 114 -3.94 3.05 6.09
N VAL A 115 -2.69 2.71 6.41
CA VAL A 115 -1.68 3.67 6.87
C VAL A 115 -1.29 4.63 5.74
N ASN A 116 -0.95 4.10 4.57
CA ASN A 116 -0.65 4.93 3.41
C ASN A 116 -1.86 5.81 3.07
N LYS A 117 -3.05 5.21 2.99
CA LYS A 117 -4.31 5.89 2.70
C LYS A 117 -4.56 7.08 3.64
N ALA A 118 -4.28 6.92 4.93
CA ALA A 118 -4.45 8.00 5.89
C ALA A 118 -3.49 9.16 5.64
N PHE A 119 -2.22 8.87 5.36
CA PHE A 119 -1.21 9.90 5.09
C PHE A 119 -1.38 10.55 3.71
N SER A 120 -1.74 9.81 2.66
CA SER A 120 -2.04 10.35 1.34
C SER A 120 -3.25 11.29 1.39
N MET A 121 -4.34 10.88 2.04
CA MET A 121 -5.49 11.73 2.31
C MET A 121 -5.10 13.02 3.06
N LEU A 122 -4.26 12.91 4.10
CA LEU A 122 -3.76 14.09 4.83
C LEU A 122 -2.88 14.97 3.92
N ALA A 123 -2.01 14.40 3.10
CA ALA A 123 -1.17 15.16 2.17
C ALA A 123 -2.02 15.95 1.17
N CYS A 124 -3.07 15.35 0.61
CA CYS A 124 -4.02 16.05 -0.27
C CYS A 124 -4.77 17.16 0.48
N TRP A 125 -5.18 16.95 1.72
CA TRP A 125 -5.81 18.00 2.53
C TRP A 125 -4.84 19.15 2.84
N VAL A 126 -3.56 18.85 3.10
CA VAL A 126 -2.52 19.86 3.35
C VAL A 126 -2.21 20.66 2.08
N GLU A 127 -2.31 20.05 0.91
CA GLU A 127 -2.15 20.72 -0.38
C GLU A 127 -3.34 21.62 -0.71
N ASP A 128 -4.55 21.06 -0.70
CA ASP A 128 -5.80 21.75 -1.00
C ASP A 128 -6.98 21.07 -0.26
N PRO A 129 -7.45 21.63 0.86
CA PRO A 129 -8.53 21.04 1.66
C PRO A 129 -9.89 21.06 0.95
N ASP A 130 -10.08 21.93 -0.05
CA ASP A 130 -11.30 22.00 -0.85
C ASP A 130 -11.17 21.25 -2.19
N GLY A 131 -10.02 20.64 -2.43
CA GLY A 131 -9.66 19.95 -3.67
C GLY A 131 -10.41 18.63 -3.87
N ASP A 132 -10.57 18.26 -5.14
CA ASP A 132 -11.28 17.02 -5.51
C ASP A 132 -10.55 15.76 -5.04
N ALA A 133 -9.22 15.79 -4.96
CA ALA A 133 -8.43 14.66 -4.46
C ALA A 133 -8.80 14.31 -3.01
N PHE A 134 -8.88 15.31 -2.12
CA PHE A 134 -9.29 15.09 -0.74
C PHE A 134 -10.73 14.56 -0.63
N LYS A 135 -11.66 15.11 -1.40
CA LYS A 135 -13.07 14.64 -1.41
C LYS A 135 -13.18 13.18 -1.85
N LYS A 136 -12.40 12.76 -2.85
CA LYS A 136 -12.36 11.36 -3.32
C LYS A 136 -11.76 10.43 -2.25
N HIS A 137 -10.72 10.85 -1.54
CA HIS A 137 -10.19 10.11 -0.39
C HIS A 137 -11.22 9.92 0.73
N VAL A 138 -11.98 10.97 1.06
CA VAL A 138 -13.03 10.89 2.09
C VAL A 138 -14.11 9.88 1.69
N ALA A 139 -14.49 9.84 0.41
CA ALA A 139 -15.46 8.88 -0.10
C ALA A 139 -15.00 7.41 0.01
N ARG A 140 -13.69 7.16 0.13
CA ARG A 140 -13.08 5.83 0.28
C ARG A 140 -12.78 5.40 1.72
N ILE A 141 -13.10 6.23 2.72
CA ILE A 141 -12.96 5.84 4.13
C ILE A 141 -13.76 4.56 4.46
N PRO A 142 -15.04 4.42 4.03
CA PRO A 142 -15.84 3.25 4.39
C PRO A 142 -15.26 1.92 3.88
N ASP A 143 -14.51 1.92 2.78
CA ASP A 143 -13.87 0.73 2.20
C ASP A 143 -12.87 0.05 3.17
N TYR A 144 -12.43 0.77 4.21
CA TYR A 144 -11.53 0.29 5.25
C TYR A 144 -12.21 -0.01 6.59
N LEU A 145 -13.51 0.29 6.73
CA LEU A 145 -14.24 0.10 7.98
C LEU A 145 -14.94 -1.25 7.99
N TRP A 146 -14.72 -2.03 9.04
CA TRP A 146 -15.31 -3.35 9.21
C TRP A 146 -15.98 -3.49 10.57
N LEU A 147 -17.23 -3.94 10.57
CA LEU A 147 -17.97 -4.24 11.80
C LEU A 147 -17.68 -5.70 12.20
N SER A 148 -16.80 -5.88 13.17
CA SER A 148 -16.53 -7.16 13.84
C SER A 148 -17.50 -7.38 15.01
N GLU A 149 -17.39 -8.56 15.64
CA GLU A 149 -18.20 -8.95 16.80
C GLU A 149 -18.03 -8.02 18.02
N ASP A 150 -16.90 -7.34 18.11
CA ASP A 150 -16.51 -6.44 19.21
C ASP A 150 -16.59 -4.94 18.83
N GLY A 151 -17.00 -4.60 17.60
CA GLY A 151 -17.24 -3.23 17.20
C GLY A 151 -16.70 -2.87 15.81
N MET A 152 -16.52 -1.58 15.56
CA MET A 152 -15.97 -1.09 14.30
C MET A 152 -14.45 -1.09 14.35
N CYS A 153 -13.82 -1.78 13.40
CA CYS A 153 -12.37 -1.84 13.24
C CYS A 153 -11.93 -1.26 11.88
N LEU A 154 -10.65 -0.88 11.79
CA LEU A 154 -10.00 -0.48 10.56
C LEU A 154 -9.26 -1.67 9.96
N GLN A 155 -9.60 -2.05 8.73
CA GLN A 155 -8.89 -3.08 7.98
C GLN A 155 -7.51 -2.57 7.56
N GLY A 156 -6.51 -3.46 7.53
CA GLY A 156 -5.17 -3.12 7.04
C GLY A 156 -5.17 -3.00 5.52
N ILE A 157 -5.56 -4.09 4.87
CA ILE A 157 -5.78 -4.23 3.42
C ILE A 157 -6.93 -5.23 3.27
N ASN A 158 -7.84 -5.01 2.32
CA ASN A 158 -8.89 -5.98 2.01
C ASN A 158 -8.31 -7.23 1.30
N SER A 159 -8.99 -8.39 1.41
CA SER A 159 -8.46 -9.71 0.98
C SER A 159 -9.37 -10.51 0.05
N GLN A 160 -10.34 -9.88 -0.60
CA GLN A 160 -11.43 -10.57 -1.29
C GLN A 160 -10.96 -11.57 -2.37
N SER A 161 -10.01 -11.20 -3.24
CA SER A 161 -9.49 -12.10 -4.29
C SER A 161 -8.68 -13.24 -3.71
N TRP A 162 -7.88 -12.96 -2.70
CA TRP A 162 -7.07 -13.95 -1.99
C TRP A 162 -7.93 -15.02 -1.34
N ASP A 163 -8.95 -14.59 -0.59
CA ASP A 163 -9.88 -15.49 0.11
C ASP A 163 -10.73 -16.28 -0.90
N ALA A 164 -11.23 -15.63 -1.95
CA ALA A 164 -12.00 -16.30 -3.00
C ALA A 164 -11.18 -17.40 -3.69
N ALA A 165 -9.91 -17.14 -4.00
CA ALA A 165 -9.04 -18.12 -4.64
C ALA A 165 -8.81 -19.35 -3.75
N PHE A 166 -8.51 -19.16 -2.46
CA PHE A 166 -8.33 -20.30 -1.56
C PHE A 166 -9.63 -21.05 -1.30
N MET A 167 -10.76 -20.35 -1.15
CA MET A 167 -12.05 -21.00 -0.97
C MET A 167 -12.44 -21.87 -2.17
N VAL A 168 -12.20 -21.40 -3.40
CA VAL A 168 -12.42 -22.21 -4.62
C VAL A 168 -11.55 -23.46 -4.60
N GLN A 169 -10.26 -23.33 -4.30
CA GLN A 169 -9.36 -24.49 -4.22
C GLN A 169 -9.81 -25.49 -3.15
N ALA A 170 -10.25 -25.01 -1.99
CA ALA A 170 -10.79 -25.85 -0.93
C ALA A 170 -12.06 -26.59 -1.40
N PHE A 171 -13.01 -25.91 -2.04
CA PHE A 171 -14.22 -26.54 -2.58
C PHE A 171 -13.90 -27.62 -3.61
N LEU A 172 -12.97 -27.35 -4.53
CA LEU A 172 -12.53 -28.34 -5.52
C LEU A 172 -11.90 -29.58 -4.87
N ALA A 173 -11.22 -29.42 -3.74
CA ALA A 173 -10.61 -30.53 -3.00
C ALA A 173 -11.64 -31.42 -2.26
N THR A 174 -12.87 -30.94 -2.02
CA THR A 174 -13.90 -31.71 -1.32
C THR A 174 -14.58 -32.78 -2.17
N ASN A 175 -14.47 -32.69 -3.51
CA ASN A 175 -15.27 -33.46 -4.46
C ASN A 175 -16.80 -33.28 -4.34
N LEU A 176 -17.28 -32.18 -3.73
CA LEU A 176 -18.70 -31.84 -3.60
C LEU A 176 -19.14 -30.78 -4.63
N ILE A 177 -18.54 -30.79 -5.83
CA ILE A 177 -18.77 -29.74 -6.84
C ILE A 177 -20.23 -29.70 -7.29
N ASP A 178 -20.89 -30.85 -7.40
CA ASP A 178 -22.29 -30.95 -7.82
C ASP A 178 -23.24 -30.21 -6.86
N ASP A 179 -22.91 -30.16 -5.56
CA ASP A 179 -23.67 -29.44 -4.54
C ASP A 179 -23.32 -27.94 -4.50
N LEU A 180 -22.16 -27.56 -5.04
CA LEU A 180 -21.58 -26.22 -4.93
C LEU A 180 -21.59 -25.43 -6.25
N GLY A 181 -22.14 -25.98 -7.34
CA GLY A 181 -22.10 -25.40 -8.69
C GLY A 181 -22.39 -23.89 -8.75
N PRO A 182 -23.55 -23.41 -8.27
CA PRO A 182 -23.88 -21.98 -8.30
C PRO A 182 -22.90 -21.09 -7.52
N THR A 183 -22.35 -21.59 -6.40
CA THR A 183 -21.37 -20.87 -5.59
C THR A 183 -20.03 -20.78 -6.34
N ILE A 184 -19.58 -21.90 -6.93
CA ILE A 184 -18.35 -21.95 -7.72
C ILE A 184 -18.45 -21.06 -8.96
N ALA A 185 -19.59 -21.06 -9.66
CA ALA A 185 -19.81 -20.18 -10.81
C ALA A 185 -19.68 -18.69 -10.46
N LYS A 186 -20.26 -18.27 -9.32
CA LYS A 186 -20.13 -16.89 -8.82
C LYS A 186 -18.70 -16.56 -8.41
N ALA A 187 -18.02 -17.48 -7.74
CA ALA A 187 -16.62 -17.29 -7.37
C ALA A 187 -15.71 -17.19 -8.61
N HIS A 188 -15.96 -18.01 -9.63
CA HIS A 188 -15.26 -17.94 -10.92
C HIS A 188 -15.48 -16.59 -11.60
N ASP A 189 -16.72 -16.12 -11.70
CA ASP A 189 -17.05 -14.82 -12.28
C ASP A 189 -16.37 -13.67 -11.52
N PHE A 190 -16.38 -13.71 -10.19
CA PHE A 190 -15.68 -12.75 -9.34
C PHE A 190 -14.16 -12.75 -9.61
N ILE A 191 -13.51 -13.92 -9.61
CA ILE A 191 -12.07 -14.04 -9.88
C ILE A 191 -11.76 -13.49 -11.27
N LYS A 192 -12.53 -13.86 -12.31
CA LYS A 192 -12.33 -13.35 -13.67
C LYS A 192 -12.47 -11.82 -13.75
N LYS A 193 -13.45 -11.24 -13.07
CA LYS A 193 -13.68 -9.77 -13.06
C LYS A 193 -12.63 -9.02 -12.24
N SER A 194 -12.02 -9.68 -11.26
CA SER A 194 -11.02 -9.10 -10.36
C SER A 194 -9.62 -8.99 -10.97
N GLN A 195 -9.36 -9.66 -12.11
CA GLN A 195 -8.08 -9.52 -12.79
C GLN A 195 -7.84 -8.07 -13.26
N VAL A 196 -6.63 -7.58 -13.05
CA VAL A 196 -6.17 -6.29 -13.55
C VAL A 196 -5.99 -6.37 -15.07
N ALA A 197 -6.86 -5.66 -15.81
CA ALA A 197 -6.87 -5.74 -17.28
C ALA A 197 -5.82 -4.85 -17.96
N GLU A 198 -5.33 -3.82 -17.27
CA GLU A 198 -4.43 -2.80 -17.82
C GLU A 198 -3.35 -2.43 -16.82
N ASN A 199 -2.19 -2.01 -17.31
CA ASN A 199 -1.18 -1.41 -16.44
C ASN A 199 -1.69 -0.06 -15.90
N ARG A 200 -1.05 0.42 -14.83
CA ARG A 200 -1.27 1.78 -14.34
C ARG A 200 -1.09 2.81 -15.47
N PRO A 201 -1.83 3.93 -15.45
CA PRO A 201 -1.85 4.89 -16.54
C PRO A 201 -0.47 5.54 -16.79
N GLY A 202 -0.25 5.94 -18.04
CA GLY A 202 0.95 6.66 -18.46
C GLY A 202 2.25 5.87 -18.32
N ASP A 203 3.37 6.57 -18.11
CA ASP A 203 4.67 5.96 -17.87
C ASP A 203 4.83 5.55 -16.40
N PHE A 204 4.17 4.46 -16.03
CA PHE A 204 4.17 3.91 -14.66
C PHE A 204 5.59 3.55 -14.17
N LYS A 205 6.54 3.27 -15.07
CA LYS A 205 7.93 2.98 -14.70
C LYS A 205 8.64 4.22 -14.18
N SER A 206 8.39 5.39 -14.79
CA SER A 206 8.91 6.67 -14.30
C SER A 206 8.36 7.04 -12.91
N MET A 207 7.21 6.47 -12.55
CA MET A 207 6.57 6.60 -11.23
C MET A 207 6.94 5.45 -10.29
N PHE A 208 8.00 4.70 -10.61
CA PHE A 208 8.53 3.60 -9.79
C PHE A 208 7.59 2.41 -9.62
N HIS A 209 6.69 2.14 -10.58
CA HIS A 209 5.84 0.95 -10.57
C HIS A 209 6.31 -0.12 -11.55
N HIS A 210 5.92 -1.35 -11.27
CA HIS A 210 6.11 -2.49 -12.14
C HIS A 210 4.86 -2.78 -12.99
N ILE A 211 4.96 -3.73 -13.92
CA ILE A 211 3.79 -4.18 -14.69
C ILE A 211 2.74 -4.78 -13.76
N SER A 212 1.47 -4.49 -14.02
CA SER A 212 0.32 -5.01 -13.26
C SER A 212 -0.74 -5.67 -14.15
N LYS A 213 -0.70 -5.46 -15.47
CA LYS A 213 -1.60 -6.12 -16.42
C LYS A 213 -1.50 -7.65 -16.29
N GLY A 214 -2.65 -8.31 -16.16
CA GLY A 214 -2.77 -9.76 -16.01
C GLY A 214 -2.70 -10.25 -14.56
N SER A 215 -2.38 -9.38 -13.61
CA SER A 215 -2.28 -9.74 -12.20
C SER A 215 -3.63 -9.76 -11.48
N TRP A 216 -3.61 -10.27 -10.25
CA TRP A 216 -4.64 -10.04 -9.23
C TRP A 216 -4.05 -9.24 -8.07
N THR A 217 -4.92 -8.52 -7.39
CA THR A 217 -4.64 -7.83 -6.14
C THR A 217 -4.96 -8.74 -4.95
N LEU A 218 -4.60 -8.32 -3.73
CA LEU A 218 -5.07 -9.01 -2.52
C LEU A 218 -6.60 -8.87 -2.39
N ALA A 219 -7.10 -7.66 -2.67
CA ALA A 219 -8.47 -7.24 -2.52
C ALA A 219 -9.30 -7.50 -3.79
N ASP A 220 -9.84 -6.46 -4.42
CA ASP A 220 -10.54 -6.50 -5.69
C ASP A 220 -9.80 -5.68 -6.76
N ARG A 221 -10.37 -5.61 -7.97
CA ARG A 221 -9.78 -4.87 -9.08
C ARG A 221 -9.65 -3.37 -8.78
N ASP A 222 -10.59 -2.79 -8.03
CA ASP A 222 -10.48 -1.56 -7.21
C ASP A 222 -9.07 -1.12 -6.83
N HIS A 223 -8.44 -2.01 -6.08
CA HIS A 223 -7.20 -1.74 -5.38
C HIS A 223 -6.04 -1.51 -6.35
N GLY A 224 -6.05 -2.16 -7.52
CA GLY A 224 -5.04 -2.00 -8.56
C GLY A 224 -3.60 -2.36 -8.17
N LEU A 225 -3.39 -2.92 -6.97
CA LEU A 225 -2.08 -3.29 -6.45
C LEU A 225 -1.81 -4.78 -6.61
N GLN A 226 -1.00 -5.11 -7.60
CA GLN A 226 -0.67 -6.48 -7.99
C GLN A 226 0.13 -7.25 -6.93
N ILE A 227 -0.19 -8.52 -6.72
CA ILE A 227 0.59 -9.44 -5.89
C ILE A 227 0.89 -10.75 -6.63
N SER A 228 2.11 -11.27 -6.48
CA SER A 228 2.58 -12.44 -7.22
C SER A 228 1.88 -13.73 -6.82
N ASP A 229 1.74 -13.96 -5.52
CA ASP A 229 1.05 -15.10 -4.96
C ASP A 229 -0.44 -15.04 -5.27
N GLY A 230 -1.10 -13.89 -5.06
CA GLY A 230 -2.52 -13.74 -5.40
C GLY A 230 -2.79 -13.95 -6.88
N THR A 231 -1.87 -13.51 -7.75
CA THR A 231 -1.95 -13.81 -9.18
C THR A 231 -1.80 -15.31 -9.44
N ALA A 232 -0.85 -15.98 -8.79
CA ALA A 232 -0.65 -17.42 -8.97
C ALA A 232 -1.87 -18.23 -8.50
N GLU A 233 -2.43 -17.92 -7.33
CA GLU A 233 -3.58 -18.64 -6.77
C GLU A 233 -4.87 -18.39 -7.57
N CYS A 234 -5.15 -17.14 -7.96
CA CYS A 234 -6.29 -16.83 -8.82
C CYS A 234 -6.15 -17.46 -10.21
N MET A 235 -4.96 -17.40 -10.81
CA MET A 235 -4.69 -18.03 -12.10
C MET A 235 -4.88 -19.55 -12.02
N LYS A 236 -4.40 -20.19 -10.96
CA LYS A 236 -4.59 -21.62 -10.70
C LYS A 236 -6.07 -21.97 -10.59
N CYS A 237 -6.88 -21.15 -9.93
CA CYS A 237 -8.34 -21.33 -9.88
C CYS A 237 -8.95 -21.30 -11.28
N CYS A 238 -8.63 -20.30 -12.09
CA CYS A 238 -9.11 -20.20 -13.47
C CYS A 238 -8.75 -21.46 -14.29
N LEU A 239 -7.52 -21.97 -14.14
CA LEU A 239 -7.08 -23.20 -14.81
C LEU A 239 -7.86 -24.43 -14.34
N LEU A 240 -8.00 -24.64 -13.03
CA LEU A 240 -8.71 -25.81 -12.48
C LEU A 240 -10.19 -25.80 -12.86
N LEU A 241 -10.85 -24.65 -12.76
CA LEU A 241 -12.24 -24.50 -13.12
C LEU A 241 -12.48 -24.69 -14.62
N SER A 242 -11.50 -24.33 -15.47
CA SER A 242 -11.60 -24.56 -16.92
C SER A 242 -11.68 -26.04 -17.34
N MET A 243 -11.36 -26.96 -16.42
CA MET A 243 -11.46 -28.41 -16.63
C MET A 243 -12.87 -28.95 -16.34
N LEU A 244 -13.74 -28.16 -15.70
CA LEU A 244 -15.11 -28.54 -15.37
C LEU A 244 -16.09 -28.16 -16.49
N PRO A 245 -17.29 -28.77 -16.51
CA PRO A 245 -18.33 -28.39 -17.47
C PRO A 245 -18.73 -26.92 -17.33
N GLU A 246 -18.76 -26.20 -18.44
CA GLU A 246 -19.15 -24.78 -18.49
C GLU A 246 -20.55 -24.53 -17.93
N ALA A 247 -21.46 -25.49 -18.08
CA ALA A 247 -22.81 -25.44 -17.51
C ALA A 247 -22.82 -25.33 -15.96
N ILE A 248 -21.73 -25.72 -15.29
CA ILE A 248 -21.59 -25.66 -13.83
C ILE A 248 -20.84 -24.41 -13.40
N VAL A 249 -19.74 -24.07 -14.07
CA VAL A 249 -18.79 -23.04 -13.60
C VAL A 249 -18.75 -21.77 -14.44
N GLY A 250 -19.54 -21.71 -15.52
CA GLY A 250 -19.56 -20.62 -16.49
C GLY A 250 -18.35 -20.60 -17.42
N GLU A 251 -18.32 -19.62 -18.31
CA GLU A 251 -17.31 -19.46 -19.36
C GLU A 251 -15.88 -19.40 -18.81
N LYS A 252 -14.92 -19.94 -19.56
CA LYS A 252 -13.50 -19.95 -19.22
C LYS A 252 -12.88 -18.55 -19.35
N LEU A 253 -11.81 -18.29 -18.60
CA LEU A 253 -10.97 -17.11 -18.83
C LEU A 253 -10.27 -17.21 -20.19
N GLU A 254 -10.20 -16.11 -20.93
CA GLU A 254 -9.58 -16.04 -22.25
C GLU A 254 -8.07 -16.38 -22.17
N PRO A 255 -7.52 -17.22 -23.07
CA PRO A 255 -6.11 -17.62 -23.04
C PRO A 255 -5.12 -16.45 -23.01
N GLU A 256 -5.40 -15.38 -23.73
CA GLU A 256 -4.57 -14.18 -23.78
C GLU A 256 -4.38 -13.55 -22.39
N ARG A 257 -5.43 -13.58 -21.57
CA ARG A 257 -5.40 -13.06 -20.20
C ARG A 257 -4.62 -13.97 -19.26
N LEU A 258 -4.56 -15.27 -19.53
CA LEU A 258 -3.67 -16.20 -18.82
C LEU A 258 -2.20 -15.93 -19.20
N TYR A 259 -1.91 -15.62 -20.46
CA TYR A 259 -0.56 -15.26 -20.89
C TYR A 259 -0.09 -13.96 -20.23
N ASP A 260 -0.96 -12.96 -20.07
CA ASP A 260 -0.68 -11.76 -19.30
C ASP A 260 -0.29 -12.11 -17.84
N SER A 261 -1.01 -13.02 -17.18
CA SER A 261 -0.69 -13.49 -15.81
C SER A 261 0.69 -14.14 -15.74
N VAL A 262 1.02 -15.01 -16.71
CA VAL A 262 2.33 -15.67 -16.80
C VAL A 262 3.43 -14.63 -16.99
N ASN A 263 3.24 -13.66 -17.88
CA ASN A 263 4.19 -12.58 -18.10
C ASN A 263 4.43 -11.76 -16.83
N PHE A 264 3.37 -11.46 -16.07
CA PHE A 264 3.50 -10.79 -14.78
C PHE A 264 4.34 -11.61 -13.78
N ILE A 265 3.98 -12.88 -13.53
CA ILE A 265 4.71 -13.73 -12.57
C ILE A 265 6.19 -13.88 -12.96
N LEU A 266 6.48 -14.17 -14.23
CA LEU A 266 7.86 -14.34 -14.71
C LEU A 266 8.69 -13.05 -14.61
N SER A 267 8.06 -11.88 -14.74
CA SER A 267 8.75 -10.59 -14.61
C SER A 267 9.25 -10.30 -13.19
N LEU A 268 8.75 -11.01 -12.18
CA LEU A 268 9.12 -10.85 -10.77
C LEU A 268 10.22 -11.82 -10.31
N GLN A 269 10.60 -12.78 -11.16
CA GLN A 269 11.60 -13.78 -10.79
C GLN A 269 12.99 -13.14 -10.67
N SER A 270 13.60 -13.33 -9.51
CA SER A 270 14.96 -12.89 -9.20
C SER A 270 16.00 -13.91 -9.67
N LYS A 271 17.27 -13.49 -9.74
CA LYS A 271 18.40 -14.35 -10.18
C LYS A 271 18.59 -15.62 -9.34
N ASN A 272 18.12 -15.61 -8.09
CA ASN A 272 18.14 -16.77 -7.19
C ASN A 272 16.95 -17.72 -7.39
N GLY A 273 16.08 -17.46 -8.38
CA GLY A 273 14.87 -18.23 -8.65
C GLY A 273 13.66 -17.84 -7.82
N GLY A 274 13.83 -17.02 -6.77
CA GLY A 274 12.74 -16.55 -5.92
C GLY A 274 11.85 -15.52 -6.61
N VAL A 275 10.60 -15.41 -6.17
CA VAL A 275 9.61 -14.45 -6.66
C VAL A 275 9.20 -13.54 -5.51
N THR A 276 9.17 -12.23 -5.77
CA THR A 276 8.79 -11.20 -4.79
C THR A 276 7.30 -10.88 -4.87
N VAL A 277 6.75 -10.22 -3.84
CA VAL A 277 5.30 -9.97 -3.73
C VAL A 277 4.79 -8.98 -4.79
N TRP A 278 5.20 -7.70 -4.74
CA TRP A 278 4.66 -6.65 -5.62
C TRP A 278 5.54 -6.35 -6.84
N GLU A 279 6.86 -6.37 -6.65
CA GLU A 279 7.84 -5.82 -7.60
C GLU A 279 9.19 -6.50 -7.48
N PRO A 280 10.05 -6.48 -8.53
CA PRO A 280 11.36 -7.11 -8.48
C PRO A 280 12.25 -6.55 -7.35
N ALA A 281 12.99 -7.42 -6.66
CA ALA A 281 13.95 -7.03 -5.63
C ALA A 281 15.22 -6.42 -6.27
N LEU A 282 15.17 -5.13 -6.57
CA LEU A 282 16.32 -4.37 -7.10
C LEU A 282 17.24 -3.83 -5.99
N GLY A 283 16.76 -3.79 -4.75
CA GLY A 283 17.49 -3.31 -3.59
C GLY A 283 18.61 -4.26 -3.13
N GLN A 284 19.65 -3.70 -2.54
CA GLN A 284 20.73 -4.47 -1.92
C GLN A 284 20.41 -4.76 -0.45
N LYS A 285 20.84 -5.92 0.06
CA LYS A 285 20.54 -6.35 1.44
C LYS A 285 21.03 -5.38 2.53
N TRP A 286 22.09 -4.62 2.28
CA TRP A 286 22.60 -3.65 3.25
C TRP A 286 21.64 -2.48 3.50
N LEU A 287 20.65 -2.26 2.62
CA LEU A 287 19.61 -1.25 2.84
C LEU A 287 18.73 -1.56 4.06
N GLU A 288 18.68 -2.81 4.53
CA GLU A 288 17.97 -3.20 5.76
C GLU A 288 18.66 -2.69 7.03
N ILE A 289 19.86 -2.10 6.91
CA ILE A 289 20.56 -1.43 8.02
C ILE A 289 20.06 0.01 8.21
N LEU A 290 19.29 0.55 7.25
CA LEU A 290 18.81 1.94 7.20
C LEU A 290 17.42 2.13 7.81
#